data_AF-A0A653M4L0-F1
#
_entry.id   AF-A0A653M4L0-F1
#
_cell.length_a   1.000
_cell.length_b   1.000
_cell.length_c   1.000
_cell.angle_alpha   90.00
_cell.angle_beta   90.00
_cell.angle_gamma   90.00
#
_symmetry.space_group_name_H-M   'P 1'
#
loop_
_entity.id
_entity.type
_entity.pdbx_description
1 polymer ?
#
loop_
_entity_poly.entity_id
_entity_poly.type
_entity_poly.pdbx_seq_one_letter_code
_entity_poly.pdbx_strand_id
1 'polypeptide(L)'
;MPQDPYEFSKSADIAIDDGFQAKYALWTAAWNTYSGAAWYLVIGNNALDVFTDSTYVGMAGEVGSVSVATYGWKLRDFAATVEIFCERTARAMTAWQLKTHAALTQGYLAKQQAYQSQLDEAAAAAGVVISGRNPMWNARIVANELRKQCLTLLTAQQFDAFGALETSAEGYPQPNLTRSEQQMPYVRFFEQAFEWEHLVSFFYPYFWGWKPAWSHRMLLDDVDTEFADFLRAGAGRVVFPVRPGFEAAVVHYLETGEIWNGGPAPDISSSLYVPIVKEIQEATGAPGDEVPVGDPWLVRLPTTLAKLRADDALPAWTKVGEDWQPAN
;
A
#
# COMPACT_ATOMS: atom_id res chain seq x y z
N MET A 1 25.76 32.69 85.98
CA MET A 1 24.58 32.67 86.87
C MET A 1 24.27 31.22 87.19
N PRO A 2 23.94 30.85 88.43
CA PRO A 2 23.55 29.48 88.73
C PRO A 2 22.24 29.18 87.98
N GLN A 3 22.23 28.07 87.23
CA GLN A 3 21.08 27.59 86.49
C GLN A 3 19.92 27.38 87.50
N ASP A 4 18.77 28.03 87.28
CA ASP A 4 17.59 27.81 88.12
C ASP A 4 17.24 26.32 88.02
N PRO A 5 17.10 25.59 89.14
CA PRO A 5 16.77 24.16 89.13
C PRO A 5 15.43 23.82 88.43
N TYR A 6 14.64 24.83 88.07
CA TYR A 6 13.36 24.70 87.39
C TYR A 6 13.37 25.12 85.91
N GLU A 7 14.54 25.35 85.30
CA GLU A 7 14.68 25.64 83.87
C GLU A 7 15.13 24.39 83.08
N PHE A 8 14.57 24.19 81.88
CA PHE A 8 15.12 23.25 80.90
C PHE A 8 15.06 23.78 79.47
N SER A 9 15.97 23.26 78.63
CA SER A 9 15.93 23.42 77.18
C SER A 9 16.40 22.15 76.48
N LYS A 10 15.76 21.76 75.37
CA LYS A 10 16.22 20.68 74.50
C LYS A 10 15.96 21.02 73.04
N SER A 11 16.86 20.62 72.13
CA SER A 11 16.68 20.78 70.69
C SER A 11 17.01 19.50 69.92
N ALA A 12 16.45 19.38 68.72
CA ALA A 12 16.72 18.31 67.77
C ALA A 12 16.46 18.82 66.33
N ASP A 13 17.21 18.31 65.37
CA ASP A 13 16.98 18.60 63.95
C ASP A 13 16.29 17.41 63.29
N ILE A 14 15.22 17.70 62.53
CA ILE A 14 14.49 16.71 61.76
C ILE A 14 14.89 16.89 60.29
N ALA A 15 15.54 15.88 59.71
CA ALA A 15 15.94 15.91 58.31
C ALA A 15 14.73 15.85 57.36
N ILE A 16 14.80 16.61 56.27
CA ILE A 16 13.83 16.59 55.17
C ILE A 16 14.53 16.01 53.94
N ASP A 17 13.92 14.99 53.35
CA ASP A 17 14.44 14.34 52.14
C ASP A 17 14.60 15.34 50.98
N ASP A 18 15.62 15.12 50.14
CA ASP A 18 15.87 15.98 48.98
C ASP A 18 14.64 16.03 48.05
N GLY A 19 14.34 17.23 47.56
CA GLY A 19 13.20 17.48 46.72
C GLY A 19 11.88 17.72 47.46
N PHE A 20 11.87 17.67 48.80
CA PHE A 20 10.73 18.05 49.63
C PHE A 20 11.00 19.34 50.42
N GLN A 21 9.92 20.05 50.76
CA GLN A 21 9.93 21.24 51.62
C GLN A 21 8.87 21.11 52.70
N ALA A 22 9.14 21.61 53.91
CA ALA A 22 8.16 21.64 54.98
C ALA A 22 7.05 22.67 54.67
N LYS A 23 5.80 22.22 54.71
CA LYS A 23 4.63 23.05 54.42
C LYS A 23 3.92 23.49 55.69
N TYR A 24 3.59 22.51 56.53
CA TYR A 24 2.94 22.73 57.81
C TYR A 24 3.60 21.88 58.90
N ALA A 25 3.52 22.33 60.14
CA ALA A 25 3.77 21.47 61.29
C ALA A 25 2.55 21.46 62.21
N LEU A 26 2.30 20.32 62.83
CA LEU A 26 1.33 20.17 63.91
C LEU A 26 2.09 19.82 65.17
N TRP A 27 1.70 20.42 66.28
CA TRP A 27 2.25 20.10 67.59
C TRP A 27 1.14 19.71 68.54
N THR A 28 1.44 18.78 69.43
CA THR A 28 0.58 18.47 70.58
C THR A 28 1.43 18.33 71.82
N ALA A 29 0.87 18.70 72.97
CA ALA A 29 1.61 18.68 74.23
C ALA A 29 0.72 18.25 75.40
N ALA A 30 1.34 17.67 76.41
CA ALA A 30 0.74 17.34 77.70
C ALA A 30 1.71 17.74 78.82
N TRP A 31 1.20 18.26 79.94
CA TRP A 31 2.05 18.81 81.00
C TRP A 31 1.41 18.77 82.39
N ASN A 32 2.27 18.85 83.40
CA ASN A 32 1.96 19.24 84.77
C ASN A 32 2.87 20.41 85.16
N THR A 33 2.33 21.48 85.73
CA THR A 33 3.07 22.73 86.01
C THR A 33 2.99 23.16 87.47
N TYR A 34 3.96 23.95 87.93
CA TYR A 34 3.82 24.76 89.13
C TYR A 34 3.24 26.14 88.80
N SER A 35 2.79 26.90 89.82
CA SER A 35 2.24 28.23 89.62
C SER A 35 3.25 29.20 88.98
N GLY A 36 2.81 29.88 87.91
CA GLY A 36 3.61 30.80 87.11
C GLY A 36 4.56 30.12 86.12
N ALA A 37 4.28 28.88 85.69
CA ALA A 37 5.06 28.20 84.66
C ALA A 37 4.97 28.89 83.29
N ALA A 38 5.99 28.66 82.47
CA ALA A 38 6.05 29.07 81.07
C ALA A 38 6.59 27.90 80.24
N TRP A 39 6.05 27.70 79.04
CA TRP A 39 6.54 26.67 78.12
C TRP A 39 6.44 27.13 76.67
N TYR A 40 7.57 27.15 75.97
CA TYR A 40 7.67 27.48 74.56
C TYR A 40 8.20 26.31 73.74
N LEU A 41 7.60 26.13 72.56
CA LEU A 41 8.04 25.22 71.52
C LEU A 41 8.42 26.03 70.27
N VAL A 42 9.64 25.82 69.79
CA VAL A 42 10.18 26.44 68.58
C VAL A 42 10.26 25.38 67.50
N ILE A 43 9.63 25.62 66.35
CA ILE A 43 9.59 24.70 65.21
C ILE A 43 9.98 25.51 63.96
N GLY A 44 11.19 25.30 63.45
CA GLY A 44 11.77 26.13 62.40
C GLY A 44 11.76 27.60 62.82
N ASN A 45 11.17 28.46 62.00
CA ASN A 45 10.99 29.89 62.29
C ASN A 45 9.78 30.24 63.19
N ASN A 46 9.06 29.27 63.74
CA ASN A 46 7.87 29.52 64.57
C ASN A 46 8.18 29.36 66.06
N ALA A 47 7.81 30.35 66.89
CA ALA A 47 7.86 30.26 68.35
C ALA A 47 6.43 30.22 68.92
N LEU A 48 6.11 29.18 69.68
CA LEU A 48 4.74 28.83 70.08
C LEU A 48 4.65 28.74 71.60
N ASP A 49 3.64 29.39 72.18
CA ASP A 49 3.29 29.20 73.59
C ASP A 49 2.45 27.93 73.75
N VAL A 50 2.98 26.97 74.49
CA VAL A 50 2.40 25.62 74.59
C VAL A 50 1.12 25.61 75.43
N PHE A 51 0.86 26.65 76.24
CA PHE A 51 -0.37 26.75 77.02
C PHE A 51 -1.56 27.30 76.21
N THR A 52 -1.40 27.44 74.90
CA THR A 52 -2.47 27.77 73.96
C THR A 52 -2.98 26.51 73.23
N ASP A 53 -4.07 26.67 72.47
CA ASP A 53 -4.60 25.55 71.69
C ASP A 53 -3.61 25.09 70.61
N SER A 54 -3.45 23.77 70.50
CA SER A 54 -2.65 23.13 69.45
C SER A 54 -3.19 23.47 68.06
N THR A 55 -2.35 24.03 67.21
CA THR A 55 -2.71 24.49 65.86
C THR A 55 -1.66 24.14 64.82
N TYR A 56 -2.07 24.13 63.56
CA TYR A 56 -1.13 24.04 62.44
C TYR A 56 -0.35 25.34 62.29
N VAL A 57 0.95 25.22 62.06
CA VAL A 57 1.84 26.35 61.78
C VAL A 57 2.44 26.22 60.38
N GLY A 58 2.55 27.34 59.66
CA GLY A 58 3.20 27.37 58.36
C GLY A 58 4.71 27.29 58.49
N MET A 59 5.36 26.44 57.68
CA MET A 59 6.79 26.13 57.80
C MET A 59 7.69 26.85 56.78
N ALA A 60 7.18 27.93 56.17
CA ALA A 60 7.90 28.80 55.22
C ALA A 60 8.66 28.10 54.06
N GLY A 61 8.37 26.82 53.77
CA GLY A 61 9.09 26.06 52.76
C GLY A 61 10.52 25.69 53.15
N GLU A 62 10.81 25.47 54.44
CA GLU A 62 12.13 25.01 54.89
C GLU A 62 12.53 23.68 54.19
N VAL A 63 13.80 23.57 53.79
CA VAL A 63 14.36 22.42 53.07
C VAL A 63 15.60 21.88 53.78
N GLY A 64 15.89 20.59 53.60
CA GLY A 64 17.06 19.92 54.18
C GLY A 64 16.86 19.51 55.64
N SER A 65 16.46 20.43 56.52
CA SER A 65 16.10 20.10 57.90
C SER A 65 15.25 21.19 58.54
N VAL A 66 14.43 20.79 59.51
CA VAL A 66 13.69 21.69 60.42
C VAL A 66 14.19 21.45 61.84
N SER A 67 14.64 22.52 62.50
CA SER A 67 15.03 22.47 63.91
C SER A 67 13.81 22.57 64.81
N VAL A 68 13.73 21.71 65.82
CA VAL A 68 12.72 21.75 66.88
C VAL A 68 13.42 21.97 68.22
N ALA A 69 13.02 23.00 68.96
CA ALA A 69 13.53 23.27 70.30
C ALA A 69 12.39 23.51 71.28
N THR A 70 12.58 23.13 72.54
CA THR A 70 11.64 23.35 73.62
C THR A 70 12.36 24.02 74.77
N TYR A 71 11.74 25.01 75.38
CA TYR A 71 12.24 25.70 76.56
C TYR A 71 11.09 25.92 77.54
N GLY A 72 11.31 25.63 78.81
CA GLY A 72 10.29 25.89 79.81
C GLY A 72 10.83 26.11 81.20
N TRP A 73 9.98 26.72 82.03
CA TRP A 73 10.24 27.09 83.40
C TRP A 73 9.11 26.58 84.30
N LYS A 74 9.46 26.00 85.45
CA LYS A 74 8.51 25.47 86.44
C LYS A 74 7.56 24.38 85.90
N LEU A 75 8.06 23.55 85.00
CA LEU A 75 7.39 22.33 84.54
C LEU A 75 7.77 21.16 85.47
N ARG A 76 6.77 20.37 85.88
CA ARG A 76 6.98 19.16 86.68
C ARG A 76 7.23 17.96 85.77
N ASP A 77 6.30 17.73 84.85
CA ASP A 77 6.38 16.67 83.83
C ASP A 77 5.82 17.23 82.53
N PHE A 78 6.41 16.89 81.39
CA PHE A 78 5.92 17.34 80.09
C PHE A 78 6.24 16.34 78.98
N ALA A 79 5.43 16.37 77.92
CA ALA A 79 5.68 15.69 76.66
C ALA A 79 5.13 16.54 75.52
N ALA A 80 5.91 16.72 74.45
CA ALA A 80 5.45 17.35 73.22
C ALA A 80 5.82 16.48 72.02
N THR A 81 4.93 16.43 71.04
CA THR A 81 5.17 15.83 69.73
C THR A 81 5.06 16.89 68.66
N VAL A 82 5.87 16.74 67.62
CA VAL A 82 5.86 17.59 66.44
C VAL A 82 5.80 16.69 65.22
N GLU A 83 4.82 16.95 64.37
CA GLU A 83 4.65 16.31 63.06
C GLU A 83 4.90 17.36 61.97
N ILE A 84 5.80 17.06 61.05
CA ILE A 84 6.14 17.96 59.93
C ILE A 84 5.58 17.37 58.65
N PHE A 85 4.70 18.12 58.01
CA PHE A 85 4.08 17.76 56.74
C PHE A 85 4.87 18.39 55.60
N CYS A 86 5.54 17.54 54.82
CA CYS A 86 6.34 17.95 53.68
C CYS A 86 5.54 17.84 52.37
N GLU A 87 5.83 18.74 51.43
CA GLU A 87 5.37 18.63 50.05
C GLU A 87 6.54 18.62 49.09
N ARG A 88 6.35 18.00 47.92
CA ARG A 88 7.38 17.95 46.89
C ARG A 88 7.56 19.34 46.26
N THR A 89 8.82 19.77 46.16
CA THR A 89 9.21 21.01 45.48
C THR A 89 8.91 20.97 43.97
N ALA A 90 8.71 22.14 43.37
CA ALA A 90 8.56 22.26 41.92
C ALA A 90 9.80 21.73 41.16
N ARG A 91 11.00 21.97 41.69
CA ARG A 91 12.27 21.47 41.13
C ARG A 91 12.27 19.93 41.02
N ALA A 92 11.89 19.25 42.09
CA ALA A 92 11.87 17.78 42.12
C ALA A 92 10.82 17.21 41.15
N MET A 93 9.67 17.88 40.98
CA MET A 93 8.68 17.50 39.97
C MET A 93 9.24 17.60 38.55
N THR A 94 9.87 18.73 38.21
CA THR A 94 10.47 18.92 36.88
C THR A 94 11.59 17.92 36.60
N ALA A 95 12.45 17.67 37.59
CA ALA A 95 13.51 16.66 37.47
C ALA A 95 12.94 15.25 37.21
N TRP A 96 11.87 14.88 37.92
CA TRP A 96 11.18 13.61 37.71
C TRP A 96 10.53 13.53 36.31
N GLN A 97 9.91 14.62 35.84
CA GLN A 97 9.31 14.68 34.50
C GLN A 97 10.37 14.48 33.40
N LEU A 98 11.50 15.17 33.49
CA LEU A 98 12.60 15.06 32.54
C LEU A 98 13.21 13.64 32.54
N LYS A 99 13.45 13.07 33.72
CA LYS A 99 13.96 11.70 33.85
C LYS A 99 13.01 10.68 33.24
N THR A 100 11.71 10.83 33.51
CA THR A 100 10.67 9.95 32.96
C THR A 100 10.57 10.07 31.44
N HIS A 101 10.57 11.30 30.92
CA HIS A 101 10.55 11.54 29.47
C HIS A 101 11.76 10.90 28.79
N ALA A 102 12.98 11.13 29.30
CA ALA A 102 14.20 10.54 28.76
C ALA A 102 14.14 9.00 28.71
N ALA A 103 13.66 8.37 29.79
CA ALA A 103 13.51 6.91 29.84
C ALA A 103 12.50 6.38 28.80
N LEU A 104 11.37 7.06 28.63
CA LEU A 104 10.36 6.70 27.63
C LEU A 104 10.89 6.87 26.20
N THR A 105 11.54 8.00 25.90
CA THR A 105 12.12 8.26 24.58
C THR A 105 13.20 7.23 24.24
N GLN A 106 14.09 6.91 25.19
CA GLN A 106 15.12 5.90 24.98
C GLN A 106 14.52 4.51 24.73
N GLY A 107 13.50 4.12 25.50
CA GLY A 107 12.80 2.86 25.30
C GLY A 107 12.09 2.77 23.95
N TYR A 108 11.50 3.87 23.48
CA TYR A 108 10.88 3.96 22.16
C TYR A 108 11.92 3.81 21.03
N LEU A 109 13.01 4.58 21.09
CA LEU A 109 14.06 4.52 20.07
C LEU A 109 14.69 3.13 19.97
N ALA A 110 14.92 2.46 21.10
CA ALA A 110 15.44 1.10 21.12
C ALA A 110 14.48 0.11 20.44
N LYS A 111 13.17 0.22 20.69
CA LYS A 111 12.15 -0.62 20.03
C LYS A 111 12.06 -0.34 18.53
N GLN A 112 12.13 0.93 18.13
CA GLN A 112 12.11 1.32 16.72
C GLN A 112 13.33 0.76 15.98
N GLN A 113 14.52 0.90 16.57
CA GLN A 113 15.74 0.36 16.00
C GLN A 113 15.68 -1.17 15.89
N ALA A 114 15.23 -1.87 16.94
CA ALA A 114 15.08 -3.32 16.92
C ALA A 114 14.09 -3.78 15.84
N TYR A 115 12.98 -3.07 15.67
CA TYR A 115 12.01 -3.35 14.60
C TYR A 115 12.62 -3.17 13.21
N GLN A 116 13.34 -2.06 12.97
CA GLN A 116 14.00 -1.82 11.69
C GLN A 116 15.05 -2.90 11.40
N SER A 117 15.88 -3.26 12.39
CA SER A 117 16.87 -4.33 12.23
C SER A 117 16.22 -5.69 11.93
N GLN A 118 15.07 -6.00 12.53
CA GLN A 118 14.32 -7.22 12.19
C GLN A 118 13.75 -7.20 10.77
N LEU A 119 13.28 -6.04 10.29
CA LEU A 119 12.85 -5.90 8.90
C LEU A 119 14.01 -6.09 7.93
N ASP A 120 15.16 -5.47 8.22
CA ASP A 120 16.36 -5.56 7.37
C ASP A 120 16.91 -6.99 7.36
N GLU A 121 16.95 -7.67 8.51
CA GLU A 121 17.35 -9.07 8.63
C GLU A 121 16.38 -10.01 7.90
N ALA A 122 15.06 -9.78 8.03
CA ALA A 122 14.06 -10.54 7.29
C ALA A 122 14.17 -10.33 5.78
N ALA A 123 14.44 -9.10 5.32
CA ALA A 123 14.68 -8.79 3.92
C ALA A 123 15.96 -9.44 3.39
N ALA A 124 17.04 -9.47 4.17
CA ALA A 124 18.29 -10.13 3.81
C ALA A 124 18.17 -11.66 3.81
N ALA A 125 17.46 -12.24 4.79
CA ALA A 125 17.25 -13.69 4.93
C ALA A 125 16.31 -14.27 3.86
N ALA A 126 15.37 -13.47 3.35
CA ALA A 126 14.50 -13.86 2.25
C ALA A 126 15.25 -14.01 0.89
N GLY A 127 16.54 -13.65 0.83
CA GLY A 127 17.29 -13.52 -0.41
C GLY A 127 16.71 -12.41 -1.29
N VAL A 128 17.28 -12.19 -2.48
CA VAL A 128 16.57 -11.41 -3.52
C VAL A 128 15.33 -12.22 -3.87
N VAL A 129 14.22 -11.96 -3.16
CA VAL A 129 12.91 -12.35 -3.62
C VAL A 129 12.81 -11.71 -5.00
N ILE A 130 12.82 -12.53 -6.05
CA ILE A 130 12.40 -12.09 -7.38
C ILE A 130 10.91 -11.78 -7.20
N SER A 131 10.65 -10.60 -6.66
CA SER A 131 9.35 -10.02 -6.42
C SER A 131 8.89 -9.54 -7.79
N GLY A 132 8.20 -10.40 -8.50
CA GLY A 132 7.76 -10.11 -9.85
C GLY A 132 6.85 -11.18 -10.35
N ARG A 133 5.75 -10.76 -10.96
CA ARG A 133 4.93 -11.66 -11.74
C ARG A 133 5.72 -12.08 -12.99
N ASN A 134 5.44 -13.27 -13.51
CA ASN A 134 6.10 -13.73 -14.74
C ASN A 134 5.94 -12.67 -15.86
N PRO A 135 7.03 -12.19 -16.49
CA PRO A 135 6.96 -11.18 -17.55
C PRO A 135 6.01 -11.54 -18.71
N MET A 136 5.90 -12.83 -19.07
CA MET A 136 4.94 -13.27 -20.08
C MET A 136 3.49 -13.04 -19.64
N TRP A 137 3.21 -13.17 -18.35
CA TRP A 137 1.89 -12.89 -17.81
C TRP A 137 1.62 -11.37 -17.77
N ASN A 138 2.63 -10.56 -17.45
CA ASN A 138 2.54 -9.10 -17.52
C ASN A 138 2.24 -8.63 -18.94
N ALA A 139 2.95 -9.16 -19.94
CA ALA A 139 2.69 -8.86 -21.36
C ALA A 139 1.24 -9.18 -21.76
N ARG A 140 0.65 -10.28 -21.26
CA ARG A 140 -0.76 -10.61 -21.49
C ARG A 140 -1.71 -9.61 -20.84
N ILE A 141 -1.42 -9.15 -19.63
CA ILE A 141 -2.22 -8.11 -18.96
C ILE A 141 -2.19 -6.82 -19.79
N VAL A 142 -1.00 -6.38 -20.18
CA VAL A 142 -0.81 -5.17 -20.99
C VAL A 142 -1.60 -5.28 -22.29
N ALA A 143 -1.45 -6.37 -23.04
CA ALA A 143 -2.16 -6.58 -24.30
C ALA A 143 -3.69 -6.57 -24.12
N ASN A 144 -4.22 -7.21 -23.06
CA ASN A 144 -5.65 -7.24 -22.80
C ASN A 144 -6.22 -5.86 -22.43
N GLU A 145 -5.53 -5.11 -21.57
CA GLU A 145 -5.97 -3.76 -21.19
C GLU A 145 -5.87 -2.78 -22.37
N LEU A 146 -4.83 -2.88 -23.19
CA LEU A 146 -4.72 -2.08 -24.42
C LEU A 146 -5.81 -2.44 -25.43
N ARG A 147 -6.10 -3.73 -25.64
CA ARG A 147 -7.21 -4.19 -26.49
C ARG A 147 -8.53 -3.61 -26.02
N LYS A 148 -8.82 -3.73 -24.71
CA LYS A 148 -10.03 -3.17 -24.10
C LYS A 148 -10.15 -1.66 -24.37
N GLN A 149 -9.08 -0.89 -24.15
CA GLN A 149 -9.08 0.56 -24.39
C GLN A 149 -9.26 0.90 -25.88
N CYS A 150 -8.59 0.18 -26.79
CA CYS A 150 -8.75 0.38 -28.23
C CYS A 150 -10.19 0.11 -28.67
N LEU A 151 -10.80 -0.98 -28.18
CA LEU A 151 -12.19 -1.28 -28.45
C LEU A 151 -13.12 -0.23 -27.83
N THR A 152 -12.90 0.22 -26.60
CA THR A 152 -13.68 1.33 -26.02
C THR A 152 -13.64 2.57 -26.90
N LEU A 153 -12.49 2.92 -27.48
CA LEU A 153 -12.36 4.07 -28.38
C LEU A 153 -13.06 3.85 -29.73
N LEU A 154 -12.90 2.67 -30.34
CA LEU A 154 -13.54 2.33 -31.61
C LEU A 154 -15.07 2.27 -31.51
N THR A 155 -15.57 1.82 -30.36
CA THR A 155 -16.98 1.45 -30.18
C THR A 155 -17.76 2.48 -29.37
N ALA A 156 -17.07 3.40 -28.71
CA ALA A 156 -17.60 4.31 -27.69
C ALA A 156 -18.32 3.59 -26.53
N GLN A 157 -17.93 2.35 -26.21
CA GLN A 157 -18.56 1.54 -25.16
C GLN A 157 -17.62 1.29 -23.97
N GLN A 158 -18.19 1.38 -22.76
CA GLN A 158 -17.51 1.09 -21.49
C GLN A 158 -17.69 -0.37 -21.03
N PHE A 159 -18.27 -1.21 -21.88
CA PHE A 159 -18.60 -2.61 -21.63
C PHE A 159 -19.65 -2.89 -20.52
N ASP A 160 -20.27 -1.87 -19.94
CA ASP A 160 -21.27 -2.03 -18.86
C ASP A 160 -22.50 -2.85 -19.26
N ALA A 161 -22.84 -2.86 -20.55
CA ALA A 161 -23.97 -3.63 -21.09
C ALA A 161 -23.62 -5.09 -21.43
N PHE A 162 -22.34 -5.49 -21.31
CA PHE A 162 -21.88 -6.85 -21.61
C PHE A 162 -21.86 -7.72 -20.37
N GLY A 163 -22.01 -9.03 -20.57
CA GLY A 163 -21.93 -10.00 -19.50
C GLY A 163 -23.00 -11.07 -19.67
N ALA A 164 -22.61 -12.20 -20.26
CA ALA A 164 -23.52 -13.26 -20.64
C ALA A 164 -23.84 -14.26 -19.52
N LEU A 165 -23.60 -13.92 -18.25
CA LEU A 165 -23.91 -14.78 -17.11
C LEU A 165 -25.15 -14.26 -16.37
N GLU A 166 -25.99 -15.19 -15.95
CA GLU A 166 -27.12 -14.97 -15.07
C GLU A 166 -27.16 -16.04 -13.98
N THR A 167 -28.09 -15.89 -13.06
CA THR A 167 -28.33 -16.86 -12.00
C THR A 167 -29.63 -17.60 -12.30
N SER A 168 -29.62 -18.94 -12.22
CA SER A 168 -30.83 -19.77 -12.36
C SER A 168 -31.81 -19.49 -11.21
N ALA A 169 -33.03 -20.01 -11.30
CA ALA A 169 -34.03 -19.88 -10.22
C ALA A 169 -33.52 -20.46 -8.88
N GLU A 170 -32.61 -21.42 -8.93
CA GLU A 170 -32.00 -22.11 -7.80
C GLU A 170 -30.67 -21.49 -7.33
N GLY A 171 -30.20 -20.42 -7.95
CA GLY A 171 -28.97 -19.74 -7.53
C GLY A 171 -27.69 -20.15 -8.27
N TYR A 172 -27.76 -21.01 -9.28
CA TYR A 172 -26.57 -21.46 -10.02
C TYR A 172 -26.17 -20.47 -11.13
N PRO A 173 -24.87 -20.18 -11.34
CA PRO A 173 -24.44 -19.37 -12.48
C PRO A 173 -24.66 -20.13 -13.79
N GLN A 174 -25.34 -19.51 -14.75
CA GLN A 174 -25.59 -20.08 -16.07
C GLN A 174 -25.46 -19.02 -17.17
N PRO A 175 -25.22 -19.41 -18.43
CA PRO A 175 -25.24 -18.46 -19.54
C PRO A 175 -26.65 -17.91 -19.81
N ASN A 176 -26.77 -16.60 -19.92
CA ASN A 176 -27.96 -15.95 -20.45
C ASN A 176 -27.94 -16.05 -21.98
N LEU A 177 -28.74 -16.96 -22.53
CA LEU A 177 -28.72 -17.27 -23.97
C LEU A 177 -29.17 -16.08 -24.82
N THR A 178 -30.24 -15.37 -24.44
CA THR A 178 -30.75 -14.21 -25.18
C THR A 178 -29.71 -13.09 -25.28
N ARG A 179 -29.04 -12.78 -24.16
CA ARG A 179 -27.99 -11.77 -24.10
C ARG A 179 -26.75 -12.23 -24.86
N SER A 180 -26.40 -13.51 -24.78
CA SER A 180 -25.33 -14.10 -25.59
C SER A 180 -25.62 -13.93 -27.08
N GLU A 181 -26.81 -14.29 -27.56
CA GLU A 181 -27.19 -14.17 -28.96
C GLU A 181 -27.04 -12.73 -29.50
N GLN A 182 -27.36 -11.73 -28.67
CA GLN A 182 -27.19 -10.31 -29.03
C GLN A 182 -25.74 -9.85 -29.03
N GLN A 183 -24.92 -10.34 -28.09
CA GLN A 183 -23.54 -9.87 -27.88
C GLN A 183 -22.51 -10.60 -28.74
N MET A 184 -22.71 -11.89 -29.02
CA MET A 184 -21.72 -12.73 -29.69
C MET A 184 -21.38 -12.29 -31.13
N PRO A 185 -22.30 -11.77 -31.96
CA PRO A 185 -21.94 -11.17 -33.25
C PRO A 185 -20.92 -10.05 -33.10
N TYR A 186 -21.10 -9.22 -32.08
CA TYR A 186 -20.19 -8.12 -31.74
C TYR A 186 -18.82 -8.63 -31.33
N VAL A 187 -18.77 -9.53 -30.34
CA VAL A 187 -17.52 -10.14 -29.88
C VAL A 187 -16.77 -10.80 -31.03
N ARG A 188 -17.48 -11.61 -31.83
CA ARG A 188 -16.88 -12.32 -32.98
C ARG A 188 -16.28 -11.36 -34.00
N PHE A 189 -16.98 -10.29 -34.35
CA PHE A 189 -16.49 -9.31 -35.32
C PHE A 189 -15.17 -8.68 -34.84
N PHE A 190 -15.13 -8.11 -33.64
CA PHE A 190 -13.93 -7.43 -33.13
C PHE A 190 -12.76 -8.37 -32.80
N GLU A 191 -13.03 -9.59 -32.36
CA GLU A 191 -11.98 -10.57 -32.10
C GLU A 191 -11.38 -11.15 -33.40
N GLN A 192 -12.12 -11.15 -34.51
CA GLN A 192 -11.63 -11.68 -35.79
C GLN A 192 -11.06 -10.61 -36.72
N ALA A 193 -11.64 -9.40 -36.69
CA ALA A 193 -11.30 -8.32 -37.62
C ALA A 193 -9.90 -7.75 -37.42
N PHE A 194 -9.29 -7.95 -36.24
CA PHE A 194 -7.97 -7.42 -35.92
C PHE A 194 -7.02 -8.55 -35.52
N GLU A 195 -5.74 -8.39 -35.84
CA GLU A 195 -4.68 -9.30 -35.39
C GLU A 195 -4.10 -8.78 -34.08
N TRP A 196 -4.82 -9.03 -32.99
CA TRP A 196 -4.42 -8.57 -31.66
C TRP A 196 -3.08 -9.15 -31.20
N GLU A 197 -2.66 -10.27 -31.77
CA GLU A 197 -1.34 -10.89 -31.61
C GLU A 197 -0.18 -10.02 -32.14
N HIS A 198 -0.45 -9.08 -33.06
CA HIS A 198 0.53 -8.18 -33.67
C HIS A 198 0.39 -6.73 -33.17
N LEU A 199 -0.21 -6.54 -32.00
CA LEU A 199 -0.37 -5.23 -31.37
C LEU A 199 0.99 -4.67 -30.91
N VAL A 200 1.32 -3.46 -31.36
CA VAL A 200 2.51 -2.70 -30.95
C VAL A 200 2.10 -1.54 -30.08
N SER A 201 2.80 -1.32 -28.97
CA SER A 201 2.47 -0.27 -28.00
C SER A 201 3.68 0.59 -27.62
N PHE A 202 3.42 1.85 -27.30
CA PHE A 202 4.39 2.83 -26.82
C PHE A 202 3.80 3.58 -25.63
N PHE A 203 4.51 3.61 -24.51
CA PHE A 203 4.04 4.28 -23.29
C PHE A 203 4.66 5.66 -23.13
N TYR A 204 3.80 6.66 -22.92
CA TYR A 204 4.21 8.02 -22.63
C TYR A 204 4.14 8.28 -21.11
N PRO A 205 5.02 9.13 -20.56
CA PRO A 205 5.15 9.30 -19.12
C PRO A 205 3.88 9.75 -18.39
N TYR A 206 3.84 9.52 -17.07
CA TYR A 206 2.70 9.76 -16.18
C TYR A 206 2.04 11.14 -16.31
N PHE A 207 2.81 12.18 -16.68
CA PHE A 207 2.31 13.56 -16.76
C PHE A 207 1.35 13.81 -17.93
N TRP A 208 1.22 12.86 -18.85
CA TRP A 208 0.15 12.86 -19.87
C TRP A 208 -1.18 12.31 -19.36
N GLY A 209 -1.21 11.77 -18.14
CA GLY A 209 -2.41 11.19 -17.52
C GLY A 209 -3.06 12.11 -16.49
N TRP A 210 -4.06 11.55 -15.78
CA TRP A 210 -4.85 12.30 -14.80
C TRP A 210 -4.01 12.84 -13.63
N LYS A 211 -3.97 14.18 -13.49
CA LYS A 211 -3.10 14.92 -12.55
C LYS A 211 -3.18 14.47 -11.08
N PRO A 212 -4.35 14.22 -10.50
CA PRO A 212 -4.45 13.72 -9.12
C PRO A 212 -3.78 12.37 -8.88
N ALA A 213 -3.60 11.54 -9.91
CA ALA A 213 -2.97 10.23 -9.79
C ALA A 213 -1.44 10.24 -9.96
N TRP A 214 -0.83 11.39 -10.26
CA TRP A 214 0.61 11.47 -10.57
C TRP A 214 1.49 11.00 -9.41
N SER A 215 1.18 11.40 -8.17
CA SER A 215 1.95 11.02 -6.99
C SER A 215 1.96 9.51 -6.76
N HIS A 216 0.85 8.85 -7.06
CA HIS A 216 0.75 7.40 -6.98
C HIS A 216 1.47 6.72 -8.14
N ARG A 217 1.22 7.17 -9.39
CA ARG A 217 1.81 6.56 -10.59
C ARG A 217 3.32 6.64 -10.62
N MET A 218 3.93 7.76 -10.25
CA MET A 218 5.40 7.91 -10.30
C MET A 218 6.16 6.95 -9.36
N LEU A 219 5.47 6.41 -8.35
CA LEU A 219 6.02 5.49 -7.36
C LEU A 219 5.77 4.01 -7.72
N LEU A 220 5.00 3.73 -8.78
CA LEU A 220 4.79 2.36 -9.25
C LEU A 220 6.06 1.83 -9.90
N ASP A 221 6.46 0.63 -9.52
CA ASP A 221 7.65 -0.05 -10.02
C ASP A 221 7.39 -1.56 -10.13
N ASP A 222 8.15 -2.23 -10.98
CA ASP A 222 8.12 -3.69 -11.15
C ASP A 222 9.52 -4.15 -11.60
N VAL A 223 9.87 -5.41 -11.29
CA VAL A 223 11.12 -6.00 -11.78
C VAL A 223 11.13 -6.18 -13.29
N ASP A 224 9.94 -6.25 -13.91
CA ASP A 224 9.74 -6.18 -15.35
C ASP A 224 9.62 -4.72 -15.79
N THR A 225 10.68 -4.20 -16.44
CA THR A 225 10.76 -2.79 -16.83
C THR A 225 9.68 -2.37 -17.82
N GLU A 226 9.26 -3.26 -18.73
CA GLU A 226 8.20 -2.93 -19.70
C GLU A 226 6.84 -2.79 -18.99
N PHE A 227 6.59 -3.65 -17.99
CA PHE A 227 5.39 -3.56 -17.18
C PHE A 227 5.41 -2.34 -16.25
N ALA A 228 6.56 -2.01 -15.67
CA ALA A 228 6.74 -0.78 -14.90
C ALA A 228 6.44 0.48 -15.73
N ASP A 229 6.87 0.50 -17.00
CA ASP A 229 6.57 1.60 -17.92
C ASP A 229 5.07 1.69 -18.25
N PHE A 230 4.39 0.55 -18.44
CA PHE A 230 2.94 0.51 -18.58
C PHE A 230 2.21 1.08 -17.34
N LEU A 231 2.61 0.66 -16.13
CA LEU A 231 1.98 1.12 -14.88
C LEU A 231 2.16 2.62 -14.65
N ARG A 232 3.34 3.16 -14.96
CA ARG A 232 3.65 4.58 -14.84
C ARG A 232 3.08 5.42 -15.98
N ALA A 233 2.64 4.80 -17.07
CA ALA A 233 2.18 5.52 -18.24
C ALA A 233 1.03 6.49 -17.91
N GLY A 234 1.11 7.69 -18.48
CA GLY A 234 0.01 8.67 -18.48
C GLY A 234 -0.87 8.52 -19.71
N ALA A 235 -0.27 8.13 -20.84
CA ALA A 235 -0.92 7.84 -22.10
C ALA A 235 -0.17 6.71 -22.83
N GLY A 236 -0.84 6.03 -23.74
CA GLY A 236 -0.23 5.00 -24.59
C GLY A 236 -0.64 5.19 -26.05
N ARG A 237 0.29 4.96 -26.97
CA ARG A 237 0.00 4.84 -28.40
C ARG A 237 -0.02 3.36 -28.76
N VAL A 238 -1.08 2.92 -29.43
CA VAL A 238 -1.25 1.53 -29.85
C VAL A 238 -1.43 1.49 -31.36
N VAL A 239 -0.77 0.53 -32.01
CA VAL A 239 -0.96 0.20 -33.42
C VAL A 239 -1.32 -1.27 -33.49
N PHE A 240 -2.45 -1.59 -34.10
CA PHE A 240 -2.91 -2.96 -34.31
C PHE A 240 -3.43 -3.09 -35.74
N PRO A 241 -3.03 -4.15 -36.48
CA PRO A 241 -3.43 -4.30 -37.86
C PRO A 241 -4.83 -4.90 -37.99
N VAL A 242 -5.54 -4.48 -39.04
CA VAL A 242 -6.75 -5.17 -39.51
C VAL A 242 -6.32 -6.47 -40.19
N ARG A 243 -7.04 -7.55 -39.89
CA ARG A 243 -6.80 -8.84 -40.53
C ARG A 243 -7.09 -8.73 -42.03
N PRO A 244 -6.21 -9.25 -42.91
CA PRO A 244 -6.46 -9.24 -44.35
C PRO A 244 -7.83 -9.83 -44.71
N GLY A 245 -8.60 -9.10 -45.52
CA GLY A 245 -9.98 -9.43 -45.90
C GLY A 245 -11.07 -8.83 -45.00
N PHE A 246 -10.71 -8.22 -43.86
CA PHE A 246 -11.66 -7.51 -42.99
C PHE A 246 -11.65 -5.99 -43.20
N GLU A 247 -10.82 -5.45 -44.09
CA GLU A 247 -10.64 -4.00 -44.30
C GLU A 247 -11.97 -3.32 -44.63
N ALA A 248 -12.70 -3.84 -45.61
CA ALA A 248 -13.99 -3.28 -46.01
C ALA A 248 -15.04 -3.35 -44.88
N ALA A 249 -15.02 -4.43 -44.10
CA ALA A 249 -15.96 -4.62 -42.99
C ALA A 249 -15.65 -3.67 -41.82
N VAL A 250 -14.37 -3.41 -41.54
CA VAL A 250 -13.94 -2.44 -40.52
C VAL A 250 -14.25 -1.01 -40.97
N VAL A 251 -13.96 -0.65 -42.22
CA VAL A 251 -14.30 0.68 -42.75
C VAL A 251 -15.80 0.91 -42.71
N HIS A 252 -16.61 -0.08 -43.10
CA HIS A 252 -18.07 -0.02 -42.97
C HIS A 252 -18.48 0.26 -41.52
N TYR A 253 -17.96 -0.49 -40.55
CA TYR A 253 -18.26 -0.27 -39.14
C TYR A 253 -17.87 1.15 -38.67
N LEU A 254 -16.70 1.65 -39.07
CA LEU A 254 -16.23 2.99 -38.69
C LEU A 254 -17.11 4.11 -39.24
N GLU A 255 -17.76 3.90 -40.38
CA GLU A 255 -18.62 4.90 -41.02
C GLU A 255 -20.09 4.80 -40.59
N THR A 256 -20.62 3.58 -40.43
CA THR A 256 -22.06 3.36 -40.16
C THR A 256 -22.36 3.04 -38.71
N GLY A 257 -21.38 2.54 -37.95
CA GLY A 257 -21.57 1.95 -36.62
C GLY A 257 -22.17 0.55 -36.64
N GLU A 258 -22.42 -0.03 -37.81
CA GLU A 258 -23.07 -1.33 -37.98
C GLU A 258 -22.06 -2.43 -38.38
N ILE A 259 -22.27 -3.65 -37.87
CA ILE A 259 -21.42 -4.79 -38.23
C ILE A 259 -21.85 -5.33 -39.59
N TRP A 260 -20.89 -5.48 -40.49
CA TRP A 260 -21.13 -6.13 -41.77
C TRP A 260 -21.37 -7.63 -41.60
N ASN A 261 -22.59 -8.10 -41.89
CA ASN A 261 -23.01 -9.50 -41.74
C ASN A 261 -22.72 -10.39 -42.97
N GLY A 262 -21.85 -9.95 -43.89
CA GLY A 262 -21.49 -10.69 -45.09
C GLY A 262 -22.20 -10.21 -46.37
N GLY A 263 -21.79 -10.76 -47.51
CA GLY A 263 -22.14 -10.27 -48.85
C GLY A 263 -21.02 -9.45 -49.49
N PRO A 264 -21.12 -9.09 -50.79
CA PRO A 264 -20.15 -8.19 -51.42
C PRO A 264 -20.14 -6.86 -50.66
N ALA A 265 -18.97 -6.51 -50.12
CA ALA A 265 -18.79 -5.29 -49.34
C ALA A 265 -19.38 -4.09 -50.11
N PRO A 266 -20.07 -3.17 -49.42
CA PRO A 266 -20.65 -2.03 -50.09
C PRO A 266 -19.48 -1.20 -50.63
N ASP A 267 -19.61 -0.71 -51.86
CA ASP A 267 -18.58 0.14 -52.44
C ASP A 267 -18.64 1.49 -51.72
N ILE A 268 -17.83 1.63 -50.68
CA ILE A 268 -17.74 2.84 -49.87
C ILE A 268 -16.96 3.85 -50.73
N SER A 269 -17.65 4.55 -51.61
CA SER A 269 -17.05 5.55 -52.48
C SER A 269 -17.49 6.95 -52.06
N SER A 270 -16.50 7.81 -51.81
CA SER A 270 -16.67 9.25 -51.72
C SER A 270 -16.43 9.86 -53.09
N SER A 271 -17.16 10.92 -53.47
CA SER A 271 -16.89 11.64 -54.72
C SER A 271 -15.55 12.39 -54.73
N LEU A 272 -14.87 12.48 -53.58
CA LEU A 272 -13.64 13.25 -53.40
C LEU A 272 -12.35 12.41 -53.37
N TYR A 273 -12.43 11.08 -53.19
CA TYR A 273 -11.25 10.21 -53.12
C TYR A 273 -11.58 8.74 -53.43
N VAL A 274 -10.58 8.02 -53.93
CA VAL A 274 -10.63 6.55 -54.06
C VAL A 274 -10.60 5.95 -52.65
N PRO A 275 -11.50 5.02 -52.28
CA PRO A 275 -11.44 4.40 -50.97
C PRO A 275 -10.11 3.66 -50.76
N ILE A 276 -9.54 3.80 -49.56
CA ILE A 276 -8.25 3.18 -49.19
C ILE A 276 -8.27 1.65 -49.38
N VAL A 277 -9.45 1.02 -49.25
CA VAL A 277 -9.64 -0.41 -49.50
C VAL A 277 -9.35 -0.76 -50.96
N LYS A 278 -9.79 0.08 -51.90
CA LYS A 278 -9.51 -0.10 -53.33
C LYS A 278 -8.03 0.16 -53.63
N GLU A 279 -7.41 1.15 -52.99
CA GLU A 279 -5.96 1.37 -53.10
C GLU A 279 -5.16 0.18 -52.56
N ILE A 280 -5.57 -0.41 -51.44
CA ILE A 280 -4.93 -1.61 -50.87
C ILE A 280 -5.10 -2.82 -51.81
N GLN A 281 -6.29 -3.02 -52.37
CA GLN A 281 -6.57 -4.10 -53.34
C GLN A 281 -5.71 -3.93 -54.61
N GLU A 282 -5.58 -2.71 -55.11
CA GLU A 282 -4.73 -2.39 -56.26
C GLU A 282 -3.24 -2.59 -55.94
N ALA A 283 -2.78 -2.20 -54.75
CA ALA A 283 -1.40 -2.39 -54.31
C ALA A 283 -1.03 -3.86 -54.02
N THR A 284 -1.99 -4.69 -53.63
CA THR A 284 -1.80 -6.13 -53.35
C THR A 284 -2.07 -7.02 -54.56
N GLY A 285 -2.38 -6.44 -55.72
CA GLY A 285 -2.47 -7.17 -56.99
C GLY A 285 -3.77 -7.93 -57.19
N ALA A 286 -4.91 -7.37 -56.77
CA ALA A 286 -6.29 -7.85 -57.03
C ALA A 286 -6.38 -9.24 -57.69
N PRO A 287 -6.70 -10.32 -56.95
CA PRO A 287 -6.62 -11.67 -57.49
C PRO A 287 -7.60 -11.83 -58.66
N GLY A 288 -7.09 -11.97 -59.88
CA GLY A 288 -7.94 -12.26 -61.04
C GLY A 288 -7.35 -12.00 -62.42
N ASP A 289 -6.56 -10.93 -62.59
CA ASP A 289 -6.17 -10.43 -63.93
C ASP A 289 -4.66 -10.51 -64.20
N GLU A 290 -3.93 -11.29 -63.43
CA GLU A 290 -2.49 -11.45 -63.60
C GLU A 290 -2.17 -12.30 -64.83
N VAL A 291 -1.49 -11.71 -65.82
CA VAL A 291 -0.98 -12.46 -66.98
C VAL A 291 0.39 -13.04 -66.61
N PRO A 292 0.59 -14.37 -66.69
CA PRO A 292 1.88 -14.99 -66.40
C PRO A 292 2.98 -14.39 -67.29
N VAL A 293 4.03 -13.86 -66.69
CA VAL A 293 5.19 -13.35 -67.42
C VAL A 293 6.29 -14.40 -67.42
N GLY A 294 6.49 -15.04 -68.59
CA GLY A 294 7.56 -15.99 -68.83
C GLY A 294 7.20 -17.45 -68.50
N ASP A 295 8.19 -18.32 -68.66
CA ASP A 295 8.05 -19.74 -68.35
C ASP A 295 8.04 -19.97 -66.82
N PRO A 296 7.19 -20.87 -66.31
CA PRO A 296 7.14 -21.16 -64.88
C PRO A 296 8.48 -21.73 -64.38
N TRP A 297 8.91 -21.30 -63.19
CA TRP A 297 10.10 -21.86 -62.56
C TRP A 297 9.74 -23.00 -61.59
N LEU A 298 10.56 -24.03 -61.59
CA LEU A 298 10.45 -25.15 -60.65
C LEU A 298 10.90 -24.72 -59.26
N VAL A 299 9.99 -24.73 -58.30
CA VAL A 299 10.30 -24.53 -56.87
C VAL A 299 10.43 -25.90 -56.21
N ARG A 300 11.58 -26.18 -55.59
CA ARG A 300 11.76 -27.34 -54.71
C ARG A 300 11.51 -26.93 -53.26
N LEU A 301 10.41 -27.42 -52.70
CA LEU A 301 10.10 -27.25 -51.28
C LEU A 301 10.66 -28.44 -50.49
N PRO A 302 11.43 -28.21 -49.41
CA PRO A 302 11.84 -29.29 -48.53
C PRO A 302 10.61 -29.84 -47.80
N THR A 303 10.35 -31.13 -47.97
CA THR A 303 9.25 -31.84 -47.30
C THR A 303 9.80 -32.90 -46.36
N THR A 304 9.11 -33.13 -45.25
CA THR A 304 9.38 -34.24 -44.31
C THR A 304 8.87 -35.58 -44.85
N LEU A 305 8.20 -35.59 -46.00
CA LEU A 305 7.72 -36.80 -46.67
C LEU A 305 8.87 -37.54 -47.35
N ALA A 306 9.06 -38.82 -47.00
CA ALA A 306 10.03 -39.69 -47.65
C ALA A 306 9.46 -40.25 -48.97
N LYS A 307 10.09 -39.92 -50.10
CA LYS A 307 9.77 -40.54 -51.40
C LYS A 307 10.31 -41.98 -51.40
N LEU A 308 9.41 -42.96 -51.32
CA LEU A 308 9.77 -44.38 -51.24
C LEU A 308 10.21 -45.00 -52.59
N ARG A 309 10.04 -44.29 -53.71
CA ARG A 309 10.45 -44.74 -55.06
C ARG A 309 11.26 -43.69 -55.79
N ALA A 310 12.14 -44.13 -56.67
CA ALA A 310 13.02 -43.24 -57.44
C ALA A 310 12.22 -42.43 -58.49
N ASP A 311 11.19 -43.02 -59.08
CA ASP A 311 10.35 -42.44 -60.12
C ASP A 311 8.98 -41.98 -59.59
N ASP A 312 8.25 -41.23 -60.43
CA ASP A 312 6.89 -40.74 -60.14
C ASP A 312 5.82 -41.67 -60.74
N ALA A 313 6.20 -42.86 -61.19
CA ALA A 313 5.30 -43.83 -61.79
C ALA A 313 4.41 -44.50 -60.73
N LEU A 314 3.10 -44.52 -61.00
CA LEU A 314 2.14 -45.24 -60.17
C LEU A 314 2.41 -46.76 -60.27
N PRO A 315 2.30 -47.53 -59.16
CA PRO A 315 2.44 -48.97 -59.24
C PRO A 315 1.36 -49.58 -60.15
N ALA A 316 1.79 -50.33 -61.14
CA ALA A 316 0.92 -51.23 -61.87
C ALA A 316 0.90 -52.60 -61.15
N TRP A 317 -0.27 -53.23 -61.11
CA TRP A 317 -0.44 -54.56 -60.53
C TRP A 317 -1.08 -55.46 -61.58
N THR A 318 -0.57 -56.67 -61.71
CA THR A 318 -1.14 -57.73 -62.56
C THR A 318 -1.68 -58.85 -61.69
N LYS A 319 -2.90 -59.28 -62.00
CA LYS A 319 -3.57 -60.38 -61.29
C LYS A 319 -3.04 -61.71 -61.82
N VAL A 320 -2.40 -62.49 -60.95
CA VAL A 320 -1.87 -63.82 -61.26
C VAL A 320 -2.59 -64.83 -60.36
N GLY A 321 -3.60 -65.51 -60.92
CA GLY A 321 -4.50 -66.36 -60.15
C GLY A 321 -5.45 -65.53 -59.26
N GLU A 322 -5.49 -65.84 -57.96
CA GLU A 322 -6.28 -65.09 -56.96
C GLU A 322 -5.51 -63.88 -56.39
N ASP A 323 -4.19 -63.81 -56.56
CA ASP A 323 -3.33 -62.79 -55.95
C ASP A 323 -2.90 -61.68 -56.93
N TRP A 324 -2.67 -60.48 -56.40
CA TRP A 324 -2.12 -59.35 -57.13
C TRP A 324 -0.61 -59.24 -56.92
N GLN A 325 0.15 -59.26 -58.02
CA GLN A 325 1.60 -59.08 -58.00
C GLN A 325 2.00 -57.77 -58.70
N PRO A 326 3.05 -57.07 -58.24
CA PRO A 326 3.47 -55.83 -58.85
C PRO A 326 3.98 -56.12 -60.27
N ALA A 327 3.47 -55.38 -61.24
CA ALA A 327 4.02 -55.36 -62.59
C ALA A 327 5.26 -54.47 -62.53
N ASN A 328 6.44 -55.08 -62.57
CA ASN A 328 7.71 -54.35 -62.68
C ASN A 328 7.67 -53.36 -63.85
#